data_AF-A0AAU0PN28-F1
#
_entry.id   AF-A0AAU0PN28-F1
#
_cell.length_a   1.000
_cell.length_b   1.000
_cell.length_c   1.000
_cell.angle_alpha   90.00
_cell.angle_beta   90.00
_cell.angle_gamma   90.00
#
_symmetry.space_group_name_H-M   'P 1'
#
loop_
_entity.id
_entity.type
_entity.pdbx_description
1 polymer ?
#
loop_
_entity_poly.entity_id
_entity_poly.type
_entity_poly.pdbx_seq_one_letter_code
_entity_poly.pdbx_strand_id
1 'polypeptide(L)'
;MILGMLGDFEFKMNKAEFNQLSKQIDFGWVSSDRIANYSKHQVATKPKTSFSISGNLIMKSIYTFDKLEKLGELQEPVLLSLTNAQPVLVVIKSLKKDMSRFIKTGEYMEQGFSVELERWYK
;
A
#
# COMPACT_ATOMS: atom_id res chain seq x y z
N MET A 1 -1.68 -19.74 0.12
CA MET A 1 -1.55 -19.14 1.47
C MET A 1 -1.93 -17.66 1.36
N ILE A 2 -2.72 -17.12 2.28
CA ILE A 2 -3.19 -15.72 2.24
C ILE A 2 -2.16 -14.86 2.97
N LEU A 3 -1.78 -13.72 2.40
CA LEU A 3 -0.87 -12.75 3.02
C LEU A 3 -1.69 -11.79 3.93
N GLY A 4 -2.83 -11.35 3.43
CA GLY A 4 -3.77 -10.51 4.16
C GLY A 4 -5.00 -10.19 3.32
N MET A 5 -5.88 -9.37 3.87
CA MET A 5 -7.10 -8.89 3.24
C MET A 5 -7.22 -7.37 3.41
N LEU A 6 -7.69 -6.69 2.37
CA LEU A 6 -8.09 -5.29 2.41
C LEU A 6 -9.59 -5.22 2.09
N GLY A 7 -10.41 -5.15 3.14
CA GLY A 7 -11.86 -5.35 3.00
C GLY A 7 -12.13 -6.73 2.40
N ASP A 8 -12.79 -6.75 1.25
CA ASP A 8 -13.13 -7.99 0.52
C ASP A 8 -12.02 -8.46 -0.45
N PHE A 9 -10.92 -7.71 -0.56
CA PHE A 9 -9.82 -8.05 -1.46
C PHE A 9 -8.80 -8.94 -0.75
N GLU A 10 -8.64 -10.18 -1.21
CA GLU A 10 -7.65 -11.13 -0.69
C GLU A 10 -6.29 -10.98 -1.40
N PHE A 11 -5.25 -10.66 -0.62
CA PHE A 11 -3.87 -10.74 -1.08
C PHE A 11 -3.39 -12.20 -0.96
N LYS A 12 -3.32 -12.92 -2.09
CA LYS A 12 -2.85 -14.32 -2.12
C LYS A 12 -1.35 -14.39 -2.33
N MET A 13 -0.64 -15.03 -1.41
CA MET A 13 0.81 -15.20 -1.40
C MET A 13 1.30 -16.25 -2.43
N ASN A 14 0.83 -16.17 -3.67
CA ASN A 14 1.41 -16.94 -4.76
C ASN A 14 2.79 -16.34 -5.07
N LYS A 15 3.79 -17.21 -5.27
CA LYS A 15 5.21 -16.85 -5.43
C LYS A 15 5.51 -15.79 -6.51
N ALA A 16 4.60 -15.53 -7.43
CA ALA A 16 4.79 -14.59 -8.54
C ALA A 16 4.07 -13.24 -8.36
N GLU A 17 3.14 -13.11 -7.40
CA GLU A 17 2.15 -12.02 -7.42
C GLU A 17 2.46 -10.88 -6.46
N PHE A 18 2.91 -11.20 -5.24
CA PHE A 18 3.30 -10.22 -4.23
C PHE A 18 4.81 -10.21 -4.10
N ASN A 19 5.39 -9.04 -4.28
CA ASN A 19 6.84 -8.89 -4.22
C ASN A 19 7.27 -8.27 -2.88
N GLN A 20 6.54 -7.26 -2.41
CA GLN A 20 6.94 -6.53 -1.21
C GLN A 20 5.75 -5.92 -0.45
N LEU A 21 5.81 -6.01 0.88
CA LEU A 21 4.99 -5.24 1.82
C LEU A 21 5.93 -4.40 2.68
N SER A 22 5.78 -3.08 2.63
CA SER A 22 6.51 -2.13 3.46
C SER A 22 5.58 -1.46 4.45
N LYS A 23 6.04 -1.28 5.69
CA LYS A 23 5.37 -0.50 6.72
C LYS A 23 6.33 0.59 7.18
N GLN A 24 5.90 1.85 7.08
CA GLN A 24 6.66 3.00 7.53
C GLN A 24 5.89 3.71 8.63
N ILE A 25 6.61 4.13 9.68
CA ILE A 25 6.07 4.93 10.77
C ILE A 25 6.91 6.19 10.85
N ASP A 26 6.29 7.32 10.55
CA ASP A 26 6.88 8.64 10.75
C ASP A 26 6.44 9.16 12.12
N PHE A 27 7.40 9.47 12.99
CA PHE A 27 7.15 9.95 14.34
C PHE A 27 7.02 11.48 14.45
N GLY A 28 7.09 12.22 13.34
CA GLY A 28 6.76 13.64 13.32
C GLY A 28 7.79 14.55 13.99
N TRP A 29 9.06 14.13 14.05
CA TRP A 29 10.14 14.93 14.62
C TRP A 29 10.61 15.98 13.62
N VAL A 30 10.70 17.23 14.10
CA VAL A 30 11.31 18.34 13.36
C VAL A 30 12.60 18.73 14.08
N SER A 31 13.64 18.94 13.29
CA SER A 31 14.98 19.30 13.79
C SER A 31 15.32 20.72 13.34
N SER A 32 15.90 21.50 14.23
CA SER A 32 16.42 22.84 13.93
C SER A 32 17.86 22.94 14.39
N ASP A 33 18.75 23.23 13.44
CA ASP A 33 20.18 23.35 13.69
C ASP A 33 20.50 24.64 14.46
N ARG A 34 21.48 24.53 15.34
CA ARG A 34 21.95 25.63 16.19
C ARG A 34 23.44 25.83 15.93
N ILE A 35 23.85 27.09 15.78
CA ILE A 35 25.26 27.41 15.54
C ILE A 35 26.09 26.92 16.73
N ALA A 36 27.09 26.07 16.45
CA ALA A 36 28.02 25.47 17.42
C ALA A 36 27.35 24.71 18.58
N ASN A 37 26.17 24.11 18.35
CA ASN A 37 25.46 23.34 19.37
C ASN A 37 24.74 22.14 18.73
N TYR A 38 24.27 21.20 19.55
CA TYR A 38 23.44 20.09 19.10
C TYR A 38 22.12 20.59 18.53
N SER A 39 21.66 19.94 17.45
CA SER A 39 20.39 20.22 16.82
C SER A 39 19.24 20.02 17.81
N LYS A 40 18.29 20.95 17.79
CA LYS A 40 17.09 20.87 18.63
C LYS A 40 16.08 19.96 17.94
N HIS A 41 15.68 18.88 18.58
CA HIS A 41 14.60 18.02 18.11
C HIS A 41 13.30 18.33 18.87
N GLN A 42 12.20 18.52 18.15
CA GLN A 42 10.88 18.74 18.72
C GLN A 42 9.84 17.90 18.00
N VAL A 43 8.88 17.34 18.74
CA VAL A 43 7.74 16.63 18.17
C VAL A 43 6.76 17.66 17.62
N ALA A 44 6.55 17.67 16.31
CA ALA A 44 5.63 18.58 15.64
C ALA A 44 4.27 17.92 15.35
N THR A 45 4.26 16.63 15.04
CA THR A 45 3.05 15.89 14.67
C THR A 45 2.96 14.54 15.37
N LYS A 46 1.74 13.97 15.42
CA LYS A 46 1.53 12.61 15.91
C LYS A 46 2.06 11.57 14.92
N PRO A 47 2.36 10.34 15.38
CA PRO A 47 2.90 9.31 14.50
C PRO A 47 1.96 8.93 13.35
N LYS A 48 2.47 9.00 12.12
CA LYS A 48 1.77 8.59 10.90
C LYS A 48 2.27 7.23 10.45
N THR A 49 1.36 6.27 10.30
CA THR A 49 1.70 4.94 9.78
C THR A 49 1.24 4.83 8.33
N SER A 50 2.15 4.50 7.41
CA SER A 50 1.84 4.18 6.02
C SER A 50 2.23 2.74 5.71
N PHE A 51 1.50 2.13 4.78
CA PHE A 51 1.80 0.81 4.25
C PHE A 51 1.90 0.92 2.73
N SER A 52 2.88 0.26 2.14
CA SER A 52 3.04 0.15 0.69
C SER A 52 3.06 -1.32 0.30
N ILE A 53 2.17 -1.70 -0.60
CA ILE A 53 2.03 -3.07 -1.09
C ILE A 53 2.31 -3.07 -2.58
N SER A 54 3.31 -3.83 -3.03
CA SER A 54 3.64 -3.93 -4.43
C SER A 54 3.82 -5.37 -4.90
N GLY A 55 3.57 -5.57 -6.18
CA GLY A 55 3.63 -6.88 -6.81
C GLY A 55 3.46 -6.81 -8.31
N ASN A 56 3.52 -7.98 -8.95
CA ASN A 56 3.38 -8.10 -10.39
C ASN A 56 2.51 -9.32 -10.72
N LEU A 57 1.45 -9.14 -11.49
CA LEU A 57 0.63 -10.24 -11.98
C LEU A 57 1.11 -10.63 -13.38
N ILE A 58 1.44 -11.90 -13.56
CA ILE A 58 1.80 -12.47 -14.87
C ILE A 58 0.66 -13.36 -15.34
N MET A 59 0.11 -13.09 -16.52
CA MET A 59 -0.93 -13.89 -17.19
C MET A 59 -2.20 -14.12 -16.35
N LYS A 60 -2.59 -13.14 -15.54
CA LYS A 60 -3.86 -13.17 -14.78
C LYS A 60 -4.90 -12.24 -15.38
N SER A 61 -6.15 -12.41 -14.93
CA SER A 61 -7.27 -11.55 -15.34
C SER A 61 -6.94 -10.08 -15.10
N ILE A 62 -7.10 -9.28 -16.16
CA ILE A 62 -6.97 -7.82 -16.23
C ILE A 62 -7.82 -7.15 -15.13
N TYR A 63 -8.98 -7.74 -14.82
CA TYR A 63 -9.97 -7.21 -13.88
C TYR A 63 -9.68 -7.50 -12.41
N THR A 64 -8.54 -8.13 -12.09
CA THR A 64 -8.24 -8.54 -10.71
C THR A 64 -8.21 -7.32 -9.77
N PHE A 65 -7.70 -6.18 -10.23
CA PHE A 65 -7.57 -4.98 -9.41
C PHE A 65 -8.75 -4.00 -9.50
N ASP A 66 -9.77 -4.26 -10.31
CA ASP A 66 -10.94 -3.39 -10.44
C ASP A 66 -11.69 -3.27 -9.10
N LYS A 67 -11.71 -4.35 -8.31
CA LYS A 67 -12.27 -4.32 -6.96
C LYS A 67 -11.49 -3.38 -6.05
N LEU A 68 -10.17 -3.33 -6.20
CA LEU A 68 -9.30 -2.49 -5.38
C LEU A 68 -9.41 -1.01 -5.80
N GLU A 69 -9.60 -0.74 -7.10
CA GLU A 69 -9.98 0.59 -7.59
C GLU A 69 -11.29 1.07 -7.01
N LYS A 70 -12.35 0.24 -7.10
CA LYS A 70 -13.67 0.58 -6.53
C LYS A 70 -13.59 0.83 -5.02
N LEU A 71 -12.81 0.05 -4.28
CA LEU A 71 -12.58 0.29 -2.86
C LEU A 71 -11.87 1.62 -2.60
N GLY A 72 -10.93 2.02 -3.47
CA GLY A 72 -10.28 3.33 -3.40
C GLY A 72 -11.21 4.49 -3.72
N GLU A 73 -12.11 4.31 -4.69
CA GLU A 73 -13.10 5.31 -5.11
C GLU A 73 -14.13 5.64 -4.02
N LEU A 74 -14.43 4.68 -3.12
CA LEU A 74 -15.33 4.92 -1.99
C LEU A 74 -14.76 5.94 -0.98
N GLN A 75 -13.43 6.13 -0.94
CA GLN A 75 -12.75 7.05 -0.03
C GLN A 75 -13.06 6.81 1.46
N GLU A 76 -13.47 5.59 1.81
CA GLU A 76 -13.80 5.19 3.17
C GLU A 76 -12.65 4.42 3.83
N PRO A 77 -12.55 4.44 5.17
CA PRO A 77 -11.61 3.58 5.89
C PRO A 77 -11.96 2.10 5.68
N VAL A 78 -10.99 1.34 5.16
CA VAL A 78 -11.10 -0.10 4.92
C VAL A 78 -10.27 -0.85 5.97
N LEU A 79 -10.76 -2.01 6.41
CA LEU A 79 -10.02 -2.88 7.32
C LEU A 79 -8.91 -3.61 6.56
N LEU A 80 -7.66 -3.38 6.97
CA LEU A 80 -6.50 -4.16 6.55
C LEU A 80 -6.20 -5.22 7.62
N SER A 81 -6.36 -6.49 7.24
CA SER A 81 -6.05 -7.64 8.09
C SER A 81 -4.87 -8.39 7.49
N LEU A 82 -3.70 -8.34 8.14
CA LEU A 82 -2.53 -9.12 7.73
C LEU A 82 -2.46 -10.37 8.60
N THR A 83 -2.03 -11.50 8.03
CA THR A 83 -1.97 -12.77 8.76
C THR A 83 -1.08 -12.73 10.02
N ASN A 84 -0.04 -11.88 10.02
CA ASN A 84 0.92 -11.77 11.12
C ASN A 84 0.81 -10.44 11.89
N ALA A 85 -0.27 -9.66 11.73
CA ALA A 85 -0.44 -8.39 12.43
C ALA A 85 -1.88 -8.15 12.87
N GLN A 86 -2.06 -7.26 13.85
CA GLN A 86 -3.39 -6.85 14.26
C GLN A 86 -4.12 -6.12 13.11
N PRO A 87 -5.44 -6.32 12.95
CA PRO A 87 -6.23 -5.60 11.97
C PRO A 87 -6.17 -4.09 12.24
N VAL A 88 -5.99 -3.31 11.17
CA VAL A 88 -5.92 -1.85 11.24
C VAL A 88 -6.84 -1.22 10.21
N LEU A 89 -7.49 -0.11 10.57
CA LEU A 89 -8.24 0.69 9.60
C LEU A 89 -7.25 1.54 8.79
N VAL A 90 -7.40 1.52 7.47
CA VAL A 90 -6.54 2.24 6.53
C VAL A 90 -7.38 2.92 5.45
N VAL A 91 -6.87 4.00 4.89
CA VAL A 91 -7.42 4.64 3.69
C VAL A 91 -6.46 4.40 2.53
N ILE A 92 -7.01 4.11 1.35
CA ILE A 92 -6.22 3.99 0.12
C ILE A 92 -5.87 5.41 -0.34
N LYS A 93 -4.57 5.73 -0.36
CA LYS A 93 -4.07 7.05 -0.77
C LYS A 93 -3.71 7.09 -2.24
N SER A 94 -3.13 6.00 -2.74
CA SER A 94 -2.78 5.89 -4.15
C SER A 94 -2.82 4.43 -4.61
N LEU A 95 -3.16 4.25 -5.87
CA LEU A 95 -3.06 2.99 -6.58
C LEU A 95 -2.38 3.26 -7.92
N LYS A 96 -1.27 2.58 -8.15
CA LYS A 96 -0.54 2.60 -9.42
C LYS A 96 -0.62 1.24 -10.07
N LYS A 97 -0.94 1.21 -11.37
CA LYS A 97 -0.93 0.02 -12.22
C LYS A 97 0.02 0.26 -13.39
N ASP A 98 1.01 -0.61 -13.55
CA ASP A 98 1.96 -0.60 -14.66
C ASP A 98 1.64 -1.79 -15.59
N MET A 99 1.09 -1.52 -16.78
CA MET A 99 0.72 -2.54 -17.76
C MET A 99 1.82 -2.71 -18.80
N SER A 100 2.25 -3.94 -19.05
CA SER A 100 3.36 -4.22 -19.97
C SER A 100 3.22 -5.56 -20.70
N ARG A 101 4.04 -5.75 -21.73
CA ARG A 101 4.00 -6.91 -22.65
C ARG A 101 2.63 -7.12 -23.28
N PHE A 102 2.22 -6.17 -24.09
CA PHE A 102 0.98 -6.21 -24.84
C PHE A 102 1.04 -7.26 -25.96
N ILE A 103 -0.03 -8.04 -26.11
CA ILE A 103 -0.25 -8.92 -27.26
C ILE A 103 -0.96 -8.14 -28.38
N LYS A 104 -1.01 -8.72 -29.58
CA LYS A 104 -1.55 -8.06 -30.79
C LYS A 104 -3.02 -7.63 -30.66
N THR A 105 -3.76 -8.20 -29.72
CA THR A 105 -5.15 -7.84 -29.39
C THR A 105 -5.28 -6.64 -28.44
N GLY A 106 -4.16 -6.08 -27.95
CA GLY A 106 -4.13 -4.96 -27.01
C GLY A 106 -4.23 -5.36 -25.54
N GLU A 107 -4.42 -6.65 -25.24
CA GLU A 107 -4.34 -7.17 -23.88
C GLU A 107 -2.88 -7.21 -23.40
N TYR A 108 -2.63 -7.02 -22.11
CA TYR A 108 -1.30 -7.05 -21.50
C TYR A 108 -1.06 -8.35 -20.74
N MET A 109 0.15 -8.91 -20.84
CA MET A 109 0.52 -10.14 -20.14
C MET A 109 1.10 -9.89 -18.75
N GLU A 110 1.66 -8.71 -18.49
CA GLU A 110 2.28 -8.35 -17.22
C GLU A 110 1.65 -7.08 -16.64
N GLN A 111 1.31 -7.12 -15.36
CA GLN A 111 0.66 -6.02 -14.64
C GLN A 111 1.32 -5.81 -13.28
N GLY A 112 2.21 -4.83 -13.20
CA GLY A 112 2.72 -4.32 -11.95
C GLY A 112 1.64 -3.54 -11.20
N PHE A 113 1.60 -3.67 -9.88
CA PHE A 113 0.75 -2.84 -9.04
C PHE A 113 1.53 -2.32 -7.83
N SER A 114 1.18 -1.12 -7.39
CA SER A 114 1.63 -0.52 -6.14
C SER A 114 0.48 0.20 -5.47
N VAL A 115 0.17 -0.18 -4.24
CA VAL A 115 -0.89 0.43 -3.43
C VAL A 115 -0.24 1.13 -2.24
N GLU A 116 -0.58 2.39 -2.02
CA GLU A 116 -0.21 3.11 -0.80
C GLU A 116 -1.43 3.28 0.09
N LEU A 117 -1.28 2.85 1.33
CA LEU A 117 -2.30 2.89 2.37
C LEU A 117 -1.79 3.77 3.51
N GLU A 118 -2.69 4.53 4.10
CA GLU A 118 -2.40 5.31 5.30
C GLU A 118 -3.32 4.87 6.43
N ARG A 119 -2.76 4.69 7.63
CA ARG A 119 -3.57 4.32 8.79
C ARG A 119 -4.57 5.43 9.13
N TRP A 120 -5.83 5.05 9.24
CA TRP A 120 -6.87 5.92 9.72
C TRP A 120 -6.85 5.95 11.25
N TYR A 121 -6.85 7.16 11.81
CA TYR A 121 -7.00 7.38 13.24
C TYR A 121 -8.34 8.09 13.46
N LYS A 122 -9.16 7.53 14.36
CA LYS A 122 -10.46 8.10 14.74
C LYS A 122 -10.28 9.30 15.66
#